data_AF-A0A291PDQ9-F1
#
_entry.id   AF-A0A291PDQ9-F1
#
_cell.length_a   1.000
_cell.length_b   1.000
_cell.length_c   1.000
_cell.angle_alpha   90.00
_cell.angle_beta   90.00
_cell.angle_gamma   90.00
#
_symmetry.space_group_name_H-M   'P 1'
#
loop_
_entity.id
_entity.type
_entity.pdbx_description
1 polymer ?
#
loop_
_entity_poly.entity_id
_entity_poly.type
_entity_poly.pdbx_seq_one_letter_code
_entity_poly.pdbx_strand_id
1 'polypeptide(L)'
;MRCVILFRTHIWDDFTLRQYMRLPKSDSFDSVILANNTDGLCPPVENLPFVIFTTDDLLKMGLESGPDKNMVWWNADYPLYYYSSLFPNYDYYILCEYDVFINCDLEKIIKSISTEKKDIIALTSFASLEDCIYLQSADGVYPYENIRKTYFPFAIFSKKSIDFLYERRLVLSKHYREKKIYNWPHCELFVGTEIHASNLDVVQLTAYGKADYFSHYPPILEENIFYLREQNYIHPVLDSKRFLTSTIHYEGRPERFFNPFSTFHKTLRHYPFSFYVDPLRKALLTRFYRIANSIKKSLLKKLLAPKMIKPKKGSQHV
;
A
#
# COMPACT_ATOMS: atom_id res chain seq x y z
N MET A 1 -14.07 -9.23 -25.04
CA MET A 1 -13.06 -8.85 -24.04
C MET A 1 -13.54 -9.37 -22.69
N ARG A 2 -12.67 -10.02 -21.92
CA ARG A 2 -12.97 -10.54 -20.58
C ARG A 2 -12.19 -9.75 -19.54
N CYS A 3 -12.89 -9.29 -18.51
CA CYS A 3 -12.29 -8.53 -17.42
C CYS A 3 -12.66 -9.20 -16.07
N VAL A 4 -11.78 -9.10 -15.08
CA VAL A 4 -12.03 -9.61 -13.72
C VAL A 4 -11.61 -8.58 -12.68
N ILE A 5 -12.46 -8.37 -11.67
CA ILE A 5 -12.12 -7.65 -10.45
C ILE A 5 -11.57 -8.63 -9.43
N LEU A 6 -10.31 -8.44 -9.07
CA LEU A 6 -9.62 -9.14 -7.99
C LEU A 6 -9.81 -8.34 -6.71
N PHE A 7 -10.87 -8.68 -5.96
CA PHE A 7 -11.13 -8.09 -4.65
C PHE A 7 -10.15 -8.67 -3.62
N ARG A 8 -9.06 -7.95 -3.37
CA ARG A 8 -7.95 -8.41 -2.54
C ARG A 8 -8.25 -8.15 -1.06
N THR A 9 -8.19 -9.21 -0.26
CA THR A 9 -8.33 -9.10 1.19
C THR A 9 -7.43 -10.11 1.92
N HIS A 10 -7.11 -9.84 3.18
CA HIS A 10 -6.45 -10.76 4.10
C HIS A 10 -7.36 -11.12 5.30
N ILE A 11 -8.58 -10.60 5.30
CA ILE A 11 -9.59 -10.78 6.35
C ILE A 11 -10.99 -10.91 5.74
N TRP A 12 -11.82 -11.78 6.32
CA TRP A 12 -13.22 -11.90 5.95
C TRP A 12 -14.12 -11.68 7.16
N ASP A 13 -14.80 -10.54 7.20
CA ASP A 13 -15.76 -10.15 8.23
C ASP A 13 -16.90 -9.32 7.63
N ASP A 14 -17.81 -8.83 8.47
CA ASP A 14 -18.97 -8.05 8.01
C ASP A 14 -18.57 -6.81 7.20
N PHE A 15 -17.43 -6.19 7.53
CA PHE A 15 -16.96 -5.01 6.81
C PHE A 15 -16.48 -5.35 5.41
N THR A 16 -15.65 -6.40 5.26
CA THR A 16 -15.16 -6.82 3.95
C THR A 16 -16.26 -7.41 3.08
N LEU A 17 -17.22 -8.12 3.67
CA LEU A 17 -18.44 -8.54 2.96
C LEU A 17 -19.21 -7.33 2.41
N ARG A 18 -19.44 -6.30 3.22
CA ARG A 18 -20.11 -5.07 2.74
C ARG A 18 -19.35 -4.40 1.60
N GLN A 19 -18.02 -4.34 1.65
CA GLN A 19 -17.23 -3.76 0.56
C GLN A 19 -17.31 -4.61 -0.71
N TYR A 20 -17.23 -5.93 -0.60
CA TYR A 20 -17.38 -6.83 -1.75
C TYR A 20 -18.77 -6.72 -2.41
N MET A 21 -19.83 -6.60 -1.60
CA MET A 21 -21.19 -6.43 -2.09
C MET A 21 -21.43 -5.06 -2.74
N ARG A 22 -20.61 -4.05 -2.43
CA ARG A 22 -20.64 -2.73 -3.07
C ARG A 22 -19.93 -2.66 -4.41
N LEU A 23 -19.07 -3.63 -4.73
CA LEU A 23 -18.42 -3.64 -6.04
C LEU A 23 -19.48 -3.57 -7.14
N PRO A 24 -19.25 -2.78 -8.21
CA PRO A 24 -20.11 -2.77 -9.38
C PRO A 24 -20.41 -4.20 -9.84
N LYS A 25 -21.63 -4.44 -10.34
CA LYS A 25 -22.05 -5.73 -10.89
C LYS A 25 -22.44 -5.51 -12.35
N SER A 26 -21.92 -6.34 -13.23
CA SER A 26 -22.13 -6.26 -14.68
C SER A 26 -21.79 -7.60 -15.33
N ASP A 27 -22.39 -7.88 -16.49
CA ASP A 27 -21.96 -9.01 -17.34
C ASP A 27 -20.63 -8.72 -18.06
N SER A 28 -20.13 -7.48 -18.00
CA SER A 28 -18.88 -7.07 -18.64
C SER A 28 -17.62 -7.51 -17.91
N PHE A 29 -17.74 -7.93 -16.64
CA PHE A 29 -16.61 -8.34 -15.83
C PHE A 29 -17.02 -9.30 -14.72
N ASP A 30 -16.16 -10.27 -14.44
CA ASP A 30 -16.29 -11.13 -13.28
C ASP A 30 -15.79 -10.41 -12.02
N SER A 31 -16.24 -10.84 -10.85
CA SER A 31 -15.67 -10.42 -9.56
C SER A 31 -15.29 -11.65 -8.77
N VAL A 32 -14.09 -11.66 -8.19
CA VAL A 32 -13.57 -12.76 -7.39
C VAL A 32 -12.89 -12.23 -6.14
N ILE A 33 -13.04 -12.94 -5.04
CA ILE A 33 -12.31 -12.66 -3.81
C ILE A 33 -10.94 -13.31 -3.92
N LEU A 34 -9.90 -12.50 -3.84
CA LEU A 34 -8.51 -12.95 -3.86
C LEU A 34 -7.92 -12.83 -2.46
N ALA A 35 -7.94 -13.94 -1.73
CA ALA A 35 -7.58 -14.01 -0.33
C ALA A 35 -6.07 -14.25 -0.13
N ASN A 36 -5.45 -13.26 0.50
CA ASN A 36 -4.06 -13.26 0.90
C ASN A 36 -3.88 -14.03 2.22
N ASN A 37 -3.32 -15.24 2.14
CA ASN A 37 -2.94 -16.04 3.30
C ASN A 37 -1.41 -16.09 3.53
N THR A 38 -0.68 -15.02 3.22
CA THR A 38 0.77 -14.94 3.51
C THR A 38 1.10 -14.53 4.96
N ASP A 39 0.15 -13.93 5.68
CA ASP A 39 0.34 -13.43 7.07
C ASP A 39 -0.90 -13.71 7.95
N GLY A 40 -1.65 -14.77 7.63
CA GLY A 40 -2.88 -15.11 8.33
C GLY A 40 -3.75 -16.08 7.56
N LEU A 41 -4.92 -16.40 8.12
CA LEU A 41 -5.91 -17.27 7.51
C LEU A 41 -7.18 -16.48 7.17
N CYS A 42 -7.46 -16.35 5.88
CA CYS A 42 -8.72 -15.92 5.32
C CYS A 42 -9.35 -17.15 4.62
N PRO A 43 -10.27 -17.88 5.30
CA PRO A 43 -10.85 -19.10 4.75
C PRO A 43 -11.83 -18.81 3.60
N PRO A 44 -12.10 -19.79 2.72
CA PRO A 44 -13.09 -19.64 1.67
C PRO A 44 -14.47 -19.33 2.23
N VAL A 45 -15.25 -18.60 1.45
CA VAL A 45 -16.63 -18.24 1.78
C VAL A 45 -17.55 -19.02 0.87
N GLU A 46 -18.49 -19.73 1.47
CA GLU A 46 -19.45 -20.54 0.72
C GLU A 46 -20.26 -19.69 -0.26
N ASN A 47 -20.48 -20.23 -1.46
CA ASN A 47 -21.26 -19.59 -2.53
C ASN A 47 -20.72 -18.26 -3.09
N LEU A 48 -19.46 -17.90 -2.80
CA LEU A 48 -18.79 -16.77 -3.44
C LEU A 48 -17.57 -17.24 -4.25
N PRO A 49 -17.27 -16.60 -5.40
CA PRO A 49 -16.06 -16.88 -6.15
C PRO A 49 -14.85 -16.46 -5.33
N PHE A 50 -13.99 -17.42 -5.00
CA PHE A 50 -12.93 -17.25 -4.00
C PHE A 50 -11.67 -17.99 -4.43
N VAL A 51 -10.53 -17.32 -4.38
CA VAL A 51 -9.20 -17.89 -4.64
C VAL A 51 -8.28 -17.55 -3.49
N ILE A 52 -7.62 -18.56 -2.94
CA ILE A 52 -6.62 -18.42 -1.87
C ILE A 52 -5.24 -18.58 -2.48
N PHE A 53 -4.30 -17.81 -1.95
CA PHE A 53 -2.89 -18.02 -2.22
C PHE A 53 -2.06 -17.83 -0.95
N THR A 54 -0.93 -18.52 -0.90
CA THR A 54 0.00 -18.55 0.23
C THR A 54 1.38 -18.09 -0.18
N THR A 55 2.27 -17.90 0.80
CA THR A 55 3.69 -17.62 0.54
C THR A 55 4.32 -18.70 -0.33
N ASP A 56 4.03 -19.97 -0.06
CA ASP A 56 4.58 -21.10 -0.82
C ASP A 56 4.15 -21.08 -2.28
N ASP A 57 2.92 -20.64 -2.56
CA ASP A 57 2.42 -20.52 -3.94
C ASP A 57 3.20 -19.47 -4.72
N LEU A 58 3.46 -18.32 -4.11
CA LEU A 58 4.24 -17.24 -4.72
C LEU A 58 5.73 -17.61 -4.88
N LEU A 59 6.30 -18.31 -3.90
CA LEU A 59 7.67 -18.82 -3.99
C LEU A 59 7.80 -19.87 -5.10
N LYS A 60 6.80 -20.74 -5.31
CA LYS A 60 6.79 -21.70 -6.43
C LYS A 60 6.72 -21.03 -7.80
N MET A 61 6.16 -19.82 -7.88
CA MET A 61 6.25 -18.98 -9.07
C MET A 61 7.65 -18.39 -9.30
N GLY A 62 8.59 -18.56 -8.36
CA GLY A 62 9.97 -18.06 -8.46
C GLY A 62 10.16 -16.64 -7.96
N LEU A 63 9.12 -16.05 -7.34
CA LEU A 63 9.13 -14.72 -6.74
C LEU A 63 9.84 -14.71 -5.39
N GLU A 64 10.62 -13.67 -5.12
CA GLU A 64 11.24 -13.45 -3.80
C GLU A 64 10.27 -12.81 -2.80
N SER A 65 10.41 -13.14 -1.51
CA SER A 65 9.58 -12.57 -0.44
C SER A 65 9.83 -11.08 -0.20
N GLY A 66 11.05 -10.62 -0.47
CA GLY A 66 11.52 -9.31 -0.04
C GLY A 66 11.85 -9.28 1.46
N PRO A 67 12.14 -8.08 2.02
CA PRO A 67 12.65 -7.90 3.38
C PRO A 67 11.56 -7.95 4.45
N ASP A 68 10.29 -7.80 4.09
CA ASP A 68 9.19 -7.78 5.03
C ASP A 68 8.69 -9.21 5.34
N LYS A 69 8.15 -9.40 6.55
CA LYS A 69 7.52 -10.66 6.93
C LYS A 69 6.20 -10.87 6.19
N ASN A 70 5.52 -9.79 5.83
CA ASN A 70 4.30 -9.81 5.05
C ASN A 70 4.64 -9.59 3.56
N MET A 71 4.86 -10.71 2.87
CA MET A 71 5.28 -10.75 1.46
C MET A 71 4.38 -9.90 0.55
N VAL A 72 3.07 -9.94 0.74
CA VAL A 72 2.11 -9.22 -0.13
C VAL A 72 1.98 -7.76 0.25
N TRP A 73 2.15 -7.39 1.53
CA TRP A 73 2.17 -5.98 1.92
C TRP A 73 3.29 -5.23 1.18
N TRP A 74 4.48 -5.85 1.09
CA TRP A 74 5.60 -5.27 0.34
C TRP A 74 5.48 -5.43 -1.18
N ASN A 75 4.78 -6.47 -1.64
CA ASN A 75 4.64 -6.85 -3.05
C ASN A 75 3.17 -6.95 -3.47
N ALA A 76 2.46 -5.82 -3.38
CA ALA A 76 1.03 -5.71 -3.69
C ALA A 76 0.65 -6.15 -5.11
N ASP A 77 1.62 -6.25 -6.03
CA ASP A 77 1.49 -6.70 -7.41
C ASP A 77 1.46 -8.25 -7.55
N TYR A 78 2.01 -9.00 -6.61
CA TYR A 78 2.08 -10.47 -6.69
C TYR A 78 0.74 -11.21 -6.86
N PRO A 79 -0.35 -10.79 -6.21
CA PRO A 79 -1.65 -11.42 -6.40
C PRO A 79 -2.15 -11.36 -7.86
N LEU A 80 -1.76 -10.33 -8.62
CA LEU A 80 -2.10 -10.21 -10.05
C LEU A 80 -1.49 -11.37 -10.84
N TYR A 81 -0.20 -11.63 -10.63
CA TYR A 81 0.54 -12.68 -11.34
C TYR A 81 -0.04 -14.05 -10.99
N TYR A 82 -0.28 -14.28 -9.70
CA TYR A 82 -0.81 -15.55 -9.23
C TYR A 82 -2.16 -15.86 -9.89
N TYR A 83 -3.11 -14.93 -9.82
CA TYR A 83 -4.43 -15.15 -10.41
C TYR A 83 -4.36 -15.31 -11.94
N SER A 84 -3.60 -14.45 -12.63
CA SER A 84 -3.39 -14.53 -14.09
C SER A 84 -2.77 -15.87 -14.53
N SER A 85 -1.91 -16.48 -13.71
CA SER A 85 -1.32 -17.80 -14.00
C SER A 85 -2.32 -18.95 -13.93
N LEU A 86 -3.33 -18.84 -13.06
CA LEU A 86 -4.39 -19.84 -12.91
C LEU A 86 -5.51 -19.65 -13.94
N PHE A 87 -5.83 -18.40 -14.26
CA PHE A 87 -6.95 -18.03 -15.13
C PHE A 87 -6.48 -17.09 -16.26
N PRO A 88 -5.73 -17.61 -17.24
CA PRO A 88 -5.05 -16.77 -18.26
C PRO A 88 -5.98 -16.21 -19.34
N ASN A 89 -7.28 -16.47 -19.25
CA ASN A 89 -8.29 -16.16 -20.26
C ASN A 89 -8.91 -14.75 -20.12
N TYR A 90 -8.46 -13.95 -19.15
CA TYR A 90 -8.86 -12.55 -19.02
C TYR A 90 -7.91 -11.63 -19.78
N ASP A 91 -8.49 -10.64 -20.46
CA ASP A 91 -7.75 -9.58 -21.16
C ASP A 91 -7.30 -8.48 -20.19
N TYR A 92 -8.09 -8.23 -19.14
CA TYR A 92 -7.85 -7.22 -18.12
C TYR A 92 -8.13 -7.73 -16.71
N TYR A 93 -7.34 -7.25 -15.75
CA TYR A 93 -7.45 -7.58 -14.34
C TYR A 93 -7.48 -6.27 -13.55
N ILE A 94 -8.48 -6.12 -12.70
CA ILE A 94 -8.68 -4.94 -11.87
C ILE A 94 -8.30 -5.33 -10.45
N LEU A 95 -7.19 -4.81 -9.96
CA LEU A 95 -6.86 -4.94 -8.54
C LEU A 95 -7.75 -3.98 -7.76
N CYS A 96 -8.39 -4.47 -6.69
CA CYS A 96 -9.19 -3.65 -5.79
C CYS A 96 -9.00 -4.13 -4.35
N GLU A 97 -8.35 -3.31 -3.51
CA GLU A 97 -8.21 -3.61 -2.09
C GLU A 97 -9.56 -3.51 -1.35
N TYR A 98 -9.70 -4.31 -0.29
CA TYR A 98 -10.95 -4.44 0.45
C TYR A 98 -11.46 -3.15 1.11
N ASP A 99 -10.65 -2.12 1.22
CA ASP A 99 -10.93 -0.80 1.79
C ASP A 99 -10.94 0.31 0.70
N VAL A 100 -11.01 -0.06 -0.57
CA VAL A 100 -11.31 0.87 -1.66
C VAL A 100 -12.82 1.01 -1.81
N PHE A 101 -13.29 2.25 -1.95
CA PHE A 101 -14.63 2.54 -2.45
C PHE A 101 -14.57 3.13 -3.86
N ILE A 102 -15.36 2.53 -4.76
CA ILE A 102 -15.45 2.91 -6.18
C ILE A 102 -16.85 3.46 -6.43
N ASN A 103 -16.90 4.67 -6.99
CA ASN A 103 -18.12 5.37 -7.37
C ASN A 103 -17.97 5.95 -8.78
N CYS A 104 -17.47 5.13 -9.70
CA CYS A 104 -17.39 5.43 -11.12
C CYS A 104 -18.18 4.40 -11.94
N ASP A 105 -18.49 4.80 -13.17
CA ASP A 105 -19.05 3.90 -14.18
C ASP A 105 -17.95 3.00 -14.73
N LEU A 106 -17.75 1.86 -14.06
CA LEU A 106 -16.69 0.92 -14.40
C LEU A 106 -16.89 0.29 -15.79
N GLU A 107 -18.13 0.10 -16.23
CA GLU A 107 -18.41 -0.40 -17.59
C GLU A 107 -17.92 0.58 -18.65
N LYS A 108 -18.15 1.87 -18.45
CA LYS A 108 -17.66 2.91 -19.36
C LYS A 108 -16.14 2.94 -19.42
N ILE A 109 -15.46 2.78 -18.28
CA ILE A 109 -13.99 2.70 -18.22
C ILE A 109 -13.51 1.47 -19.00
N ILE A 110 -14.08 0.31 -18.72
CA ILE A 110 -13.75 -0.97 -19.38
C ILE A 110 -13.96 -0.88 -20.90
N LYS A 111 -15.03 -0.22 -21.35
CA LYS A 111 -15.29 0.01 -22.78
C LYS A 111 -14.25 0.94 -23.42
N SER A 112 -13.85 2.02 -22.73
CA SER A 112 -12.80 2.94 -23.19
C SER A 112 -11.46 2.21 -23.33
N ILE A 113 -11.01 1.50 -22.29
CA ILE A 113 -9.72 0.77 -22.36
C ILE A 113 -9.71 -0.33 -23.40
N SER A 114 -10.85 -1.01 -23.62
CA SER A 114 -10.96 -2.01 -24.69
C SER A 114 -10.73 -1.40 -26.07
N THR A 115 -11.25 -0.20 -26.28
CA THR A 115 -11.23 0.49 -27.57
C THR A 115 -9.86 1.10 -27.82
N GLU A 116 -9.30 1.74 -26.80
CA GLU A 116 -8.04 2.46 -26.85
C GLU A 116 -6.82 1.56 -26.60
N LYS A 117 -7.04 0.31 -26.17
CA LYS A 117 -6.01 -0.70 -25.86
C LYS A 117 -5.00 -0.19 -24.82
N LYS A 118 -5.49 0.46 -23.77
CA LYS A 118 -4.65 0.94 -22.66
C LYS A 118 -4.09 -0.24 -21.89
N ASP A 119 -2.82 -0.20 -21.52
CA ASP A 119 -2.18 -1.31 -20.82
C ASP A 119 -2.35 -1.21 -19.30
N ILE A 120 -2.38 0.01 -18.75
CA ILE A 120 -2.51 0.25 -17.31
C ILE A 120 -3.34 1.52 -17.05
N ILE A 121 -4.27 1.44 -16.09
CA ILE A 121 -4.84 2.61 -15.41
C ILE A 121 -4.44 2.56 -13.94
N ALA A 122 -3.67 3.55 -13.48
CA ALA A 122 -3.24 3.67 -12.09
C ALA A 122 -2.95 5.14 -11.74
N LEU A 123 -2.74 5.44 -10.45
CA LEU A 123 -2.33 6.78 -10.02
C LEU A 123 -0.80 6.85 -9.93
N THR A 124 -0.15 7.38 -10.97
CA THR A 124 1.32 7.49 -10.99
C THR A 124 1.74 8.91 -10.64
N SER A 125 2.57 9.04 -9.60
CA SER A 125 3.10 10.32 -9.14
C SER A 125 4.32 10.75 -9.95
N PHE A 126 4.33 12.03 -10.33
CA PHE A 126 5.49 12.72 -10.89
C PHE A 126 6.13 13.70 -9.89
N ALA A 127 5.65 13.70 -8.64
CA ALA A 127 6.19 14.56 -7.59
C ALA A 127 7.59 14.08 -7.13
N SER A 128 8.28 14.96 -6.39
CA SER A 128 9.55 14.60 -5.75
C SER A 128 9.39 13.37 -4.85
N LEU A 129 10.42 12.53 -4.82
CA LEU A 129 10.49 11.32 -3.99
C LEU A 129 11.10 11.60 -2.60
N GLU A 130 11.40 12.85 -2.27
CA GLU A 130 12.04 13.24 -0.99
C GLU A 130 11.31 12.70 0.25
N ASP A 131 9.98 12.72 0.24
CA ASP A 131 9.15 12.23 1.35
C ASP A 131 8.76 10.74 1.20
N CYS A 132 9.26 10.04 0.18
CA CYS A 132 8.94 8.65 -0.05
C CYS A 132 9.70 7.74 0.93
N ILE A 133 9.02 7.27 1.97
CA ILE A 133 9.59 6.39 3.00
C ILE A 133 10.18 5.09 2.46
N TYR A 134 9.75 4.66 1.27
CA TYR A 134 10.22 3.44 0.62
C TYR A 134 11.41 3.67 -0.32
N LEU A 135 11.87 4.90 -0.52
CA LEU A 135 12.89 5.23 -1.53
C LEU A 135 14.16 4.39 -1.39
N GLN A 136 14.60 4.13 -0.15
CA GLN A 136 15.78 3.31 0.14
C GLN A 136 15.63 1.86 -0.35
N SER A 137 14.41 1.35 -0.53
CA SER A 137 14.18 0.00 -1.05
C SER A 137 14.57 -0.16 -2.52
N ALA A 138 14.63 0.94 -3.28
CA ALA A 138 15.02 0.94 -4.69
C ALA A 138 16.52 1.27 -4.90
N ASP A 139 17.25 1.62 -3.84
CA ASP A 139 18.67 1.96 -3.92
C ASP A 139 19.51 0.75 -4.39
N GLY A 140 20.41 0.98 -5.34
CA GLY A 140 21.19 -0.07 -6.00
C GLY A 140 20.38 -1.03 -6.90
N VAL A 141 19.06 -0.84 -7.02
CA VAL A 141 18.20 -1.58 -7.94
C VAL A 141 17.91 -0.75 -9.19
N TYR A 142 17.62 0.54 -9.00
CA TYR A 142 17.31 1.49 -10.07
C TYR A 142 18.14 2.77 -9.94
N PRO A 143 18.51 3.42 -11.06
CA PRO A 143 19.03 4.79 -11.03
C PRO A 143 17.99 5.74 -10.44
N TYR A 144 18.43 6.64 -9.56
CA TYR A 144 17.54 7.53 -8.81
C TYR A 144 16.59 8.34 -9.70
N GLU A 145 17.11 8.88 -10.80
CA GLU A 145 16.40 9.67 -11.80
C GLU A 145 15.29 8.91 -12.54
N ASN A 146 15.33 7.59 -12.51
CA ASN A 146 14.34 6.72 -13.15
C ASN A 146 13.28 6.23 -12.18
N ILE A 147 13.50 6.37 -10.87
CA ILE A 147 12.53 5.90 -9.87
C ILE A 147 11.24 6.69 -10.03
N ARG A 148 10.12 5.98 -10.13
CA ARG A 148 8.78 6.54 -10.14
C ARG A 148 7.93 5.81 -9.12
N LYS A 149 6.92 6.51 -8.61
CA LYS A 149 5.96 5.96 -7.64
C LYS A 149 4.60 5.80 -8.30
N THR A 150 4.03 4.61 -8.24
CA THR A 150 2.63 4.36 -8.60
C THR A 150 1.87 3.87 -7.40
N TYR A 151 0.71 4.48 -7.15
CA TYR A 151 -0.22 4.09 -6.11
C TYR A 151 -1.40 3.33 -6.73
N PHE A 152 -1.61 2.09 -6.29
CA PHE A 152 -2.53 1.16 -6.96
C PHE A 152 -3.38 0.24 -6.05
N PRO A 153 -3.96 0.70 -4.91
CA PRO A 153 -5.01 -0.07 -4.23
C PRO A 153 -6.20 -0.38 -5.15
N PHE A 154 -6.42 0.50 -6.13
CA PHE A 154 -7.29 0.30 -7.27
C PHE A 154 -6.51 0.62 -8.53
N ALA A 155 -6.40 -0.35 -9.43
CA ALA A 155 -5.77 -0.17 -10.72
C ALA A 155 -6.23 -1.25 -11.70
N ILE A 156 -6.14 -0.94 -12.98
CA ILE A 156 -6.52 -1.84 -14.07
C ILE A 156 -5.26 -2.18 -14.86
N PHE A 157 -5.04 -3.47 -15.12
CA PHE A 157 -3.89 -3.98 -15.84
C PHE A 157 -4.36 -4.88 -16.99
N SER A 158 -3.85 -4.64 -18.20
CA SER A 158 -3.96 -5.59 -19.30
C SER A 158 -3.17 -6.87 -18.99
N LYS A 159 -3.53 -7.99 -19.62
CA LYS A 159 -2.74 -9.22 -19.53
C LYS A 159 -1.27 -9.00 -19.90
N LYS A 160 -1.04 -8.19 -20.93
CA LYS A 160 0.30 -7.78 -21.40
C LYS A 160 1.10 -7.07 -20.31
N SER A 161 0.50 -6.15 -19.56
CA SER A 161 1.22 -5.45 -18.49
C SER A 161 1.52 -6.35 -17.29
N ILE A 162 0.62 -7.26 -16.96
CA ILE A 162 0.85 -8.29 -15.92
C ILE A 162 2.02 -9.19 -16.30
N ASP A 163 2.05 -9.69 -17.53
CA ASP A 163 3.12 -10.57 -18.01
C ASP A 163 4.46 -9.85 -18.01
N PHE A 164 4.50 -8.61 -18.49
CA PHE A 164 5.69 -7.78 -18.42
C PHE A 164 6.17 -7.61 -16.98
N LEU A 165 5.32 -7.14 -16.06
CA LEU A 165 5.71 -6.90 -14.67
C LEU A 165 6.14 -8.18 -13.96
N TYR A 166 5.49 -9.31 -14.26
CA TYR A 166 5.87 -10.61 -13.72
C TYR A 166 7.28 -11.02 -14.18
N GLU A 167 7.57 -10.93 -15.48
CA GLU A 167 8.91 -11.21 -16.01
C GLU A 167 9.98 -10.32 -15.35
N ARG A 168 9.67 -9.03 -15.15
CA ARG A 168 10.56 -8.10 -14.43
C ARG A 168 10.80 -8.54 -13.00
N ARG A 169 9.76 -8.99 -12.27
CA ARG A 169 9.93 -9.57 -10.92
C ARG A 169 10.79 -10.83 -10.92
N LEU A 170 10.68 -11.70 -11.92
CA LEU A 170 11.53 -12.90 -12.03
C LEU A 170 13.01 -12.55 -12.25
N VAL A 171 13.28 -11.53 -13.07
CA VAL A 171 14.65 -11.02 -13.28
C VAL A 171 15.22 -10.46 -11.97
N LEU A 172 14.47 -9.62 -11.26
CA LEU A 172 14.91 -9.09 -9.97
C LEU A 172 15.10 -10.19 -8.93
N SER A 173 14.17 -11.16 -8.88
CA SER A 173 14.24 -12.30 -7.98
C SER A 173 15.54 -13.09 -8.19
N LYS A 174 15.91 -13.33 -9.44
CA LYS A 174 17.20 -13.94 -9.79
C LYS A 174 18.39 -13.09 -9.33
N HIS A 175 18.40 -11.79 -9.63
CA HIS A 175 19.48 -10.90 -9.21
C HIS A 175 19.63 -10.81 -7.69
N TYR A 176 18.53 -10.84 -6.95
CA TYR A 176 18.52 -10.83 -5.49
C TYR A 176 19.15 -12.11 -4.93
N ARG A 177 18.74 -13.28 -5.42
CA ARG A 177 19.36 -14.58 -5.04
C ARG A 177 20.85 -14.65 -5.36
N GLU A 178 21.25 -14.10 -6.51
CA GLU A 178 22.64 -14.01 -6.96
C GLU A 178 23.43 -12.89 -6.26
N LYS A 179 22.81 -12.14 -5.34
CA LYS A 179 23.42 -11.00 -4.61
C LYS A 179 23.97 -9.90 -5.52
N LYS A 180 23.39 -9.75 -6.72
CA LYS A 180 23.67 -8.63 -7.63
C LYS A 180 22.95 -7.35 -7.20
N ILE A 181 21.83 -7.50 -6.50
CA ILE A 181 21.14 -6.43 -5.79
C ILE A 181 20.97 -6.85 -4.33
N TYR A 182 20.99 -5.89 -3.41
CA TYR A 182 20.86 -6.13 -1.97
C TYR A 182 19.54 -5.62 -1.39
N ASN A 183 18.96 -4.63 -2.04
CA ASN A 183 17.64 -4.11 -1.69
C ASN A 183 16.57 -4.76 -2.58
N TRP A 184 15.35 -4.83 -2.05
CA TRP A 184 14.18 -5.31 -2.78
C TRP A 184 13.16 -4.18 -2.89
N PRO A 185 12.85 -3.71 -4.10
CA PRO A 185 12.03 -2.52 -4.27
C PRO A 185 10.60 -2.78 -3.80
N HIS A 186 10.09 -1.84 -2.99
CA HIS A 186 8.67 -1.81 -2.61
C HIS A 186 7.79 -1.72 -3.86
N CYS A 187 6.63 -2.38 -3.84
CA CYS A 187 5.75 -2.53 -4.99
C CYS A 187 5.42 -1.21 -5.72
N GLU A 188 5.19 -0.13 -4.99
CA GLU A 188 4.90 1.20 -5.56
C GLU A 188 6.05 1.79 -6.38
N LEU A 189 7.29 1.53 -5.95
CA LEU A 189 8.48 1.95 -6.68
C LEU A 189 8.79 1.00 -7.82
N PHE A 190 8.63 -0.31 -7.60
CA PHE A 190 8.80 -1.32 -8.63
C PHE A 190 7.85 -1.08 -9.81
N VAL A 191 6.54 -1.08 -9.56
CA VAL A 191 5.52 -0.91 -10.60
C VAL A 191 5.72 0.44 -11.29
N GLY A 192 5.85 1.54 -10.54
CA GLY A 192 6.02 2.86 -11.15
C GLY A 192 7.26 2.97 -12.02
N THR A 193 8.39 2.41 -11.57
CA THR A 193 9.65 2.48 -12.31
C THR A 193 9.64 1.60 -13.56
N GLU A 194 9.18 0.35 -13.44
CA GLU A 194 9.15 -0.59 -14.57
C GLU A 194 8.17 -0.16 -15.66
N ILE A 195 6.99 0.38 -15.30
CA ILE A 195 6.04 0.86 -16.31
C ILE A 195 6.57 2.11 -17.01
N HIS A 196 7.26 3.00 -16.29
CA HIS A 196 7.85 4.21 -16.88
C HIS A 196 8.98 3.88 -17.87
N ALA A 197 9.75 2.84 -17.59
CA ALA A 197 10.83 2.36 -18.46
C ALA A 197 10.33 1.47 -19.62
N SER A 198 9.03 1.21 -19.70
CA SER A 198 8.42 0.32 -20.70
C SER A 198 7.77 1.09 -21.86
N ASN A 199 7.33 0.34 -22.88
CA ASN A 199 6.48 0.84 -23.96
C ASN A 199 4.97 0.56 -23.69
N LEU A 200 4.57 0.38 -22.43
CA LEU A 200 3.17 0.19 -22.06
C LEU A 200 2.40 1.51 -22.12
N ASP A 201 1.16 1.48 -22.59
CA ASP A 201 0.28 2.65 -22.58
C ASP A 201 -0.37 2.82 -21.19
N VAL A 202 0.18 3.74 -20.41
CA VAL A 202 -0.24 4.02 -19.03
C VAL A 202 -1.10 5.30 -19.00
N VAL A 203 -2.30 5.20 -18.44
CA VAL A 203 -3.21 6.34 -18.24
C VAL A 203 -3.41 6.60 -16.76
N GLN A 204 -3.47 7.89 -16.40
CA GLN A 204 -3.76 8.30 -15.04
C GLN A 204 -5.19 7.92 -14.64
N LEU A 205 -5.36 7.37 -13.45
CA LEU A 205 -6.67 7.07 -12.87
C LEU A 205 -7.62 8.30 -12.89
N THR A 206 -7.04 9.50 -12.71
CA THR A 206 -7.77 10.76 -12.71
C THR A 206 -8.36 11.16 -14.07
N ALA A 207 -7.95 10.52 -15.16
CA ALA A 207 -8.61 10.68 -16.46
C ALA A 207 -10.05 10.12 -16.47
N TYR A 208 -10.37 9.23 -15.52
CA TYR A 208 -11.66 8.55 -15.43
C TYR A 208 -12.48 8.92 -14.19
N GLY A 209 -12.04 9.91 -13.41
CA GLY A 209 -12.78 10.37 -12.24
C GLY A 209 -11.92 11.03 -11.18
N LYS A 210 -12.56 11.69 -10.20
CA LYS A 210 -11.87 12.35 -9.09
C LYS A 210 -11.31 11.33 -8.10
N ALA A 211 -10.09 11.59 -7.64
CA ALA A 211 -9.32 10.74 -6.74
C ALA A 211 -8.72 11.56 -5.58
N ASP A 212 -9.40 12.63 -5.15
CA ASP A 212 -8.86 13.58 -4.17
C ASP A 212 -8.65 12.94 -2.79
N TYR A 213 -9.39 11.84 -2.52
CA TYR A 213 -9.31 11.03 -1.30
C TYR A 213 -8.70 9.65 -1.56
N PHE A 214 -7.86 9.53 -2.60
CA PHE A 214 -7.19 8.29 -2.95
C PHE A 214 -5.72 8.33 -2.50
N SER A 215 -5.49 8.06 -1.21
CA SER A 215 -4.17 8.14 -0.54
C SER A 215 -4.01 7.00 0.46
N HIS A 216 -2.84 6.85 1.09
CA HIS A 216 -2.69 5.96 2.25
C HIS A 216 -3.37 6.52 3.51
N TYR A 217 -3.41 7.85 3.61
CA TYR A 217 -3.90 8.57 4.78
C TYR A 217 -4.31 9.99 4.35
N PRO A 218 -5.34 10.61 4.96
CA PRO A 218 -6.20 10.11 6.06
C PRO A 218 -7.25 9.07 5.62
N PRO A 219 -7.65 8.13 6.50
CA PRO A 219 -8.77 7.24 6.23
C PRO A 219 -10.11 7.98 6.24
N ILE A 220 -11.08 7.44 5.52
CA ILE A 220 -12.48 7.87 5.52
C ILE A 220 -13.32 6.83 6.26
N LEU A 221 -14.20 7.31 7.14
CA LEU A 221 -15.18 6.44 7.80
C LEU A 221 -16.24 6.00 6.79
N GLU A 222 -16.60 4.71 6.80
CA GLU A 222 -17.59 4.11 5.93
C GLU A 222 -18.92 4.88 5.88
N GLU A 223 -19.38 5.38 7.02
CA GLU A 223 -20.62 6.15 7.17
C GLU A 223 -20.57 7.51 6.45
N ASN A 224 -19.36 8.05 6.22
CA ASN A 224 -19.16 9.37 5.63
C ASN A 224 -19.05 9.35 4.10
N ILE A 225 -19.03 8.18 3.47
CA ILE A 225 -18.93 8.04 2.00
C ILE A 225 -20.05 8.83 1.29
N PHE A 226 -21.25 8.90 1.90
CA PHE A 226 -22.38 9.65 1.34
C PHE A 226 -22.06 11.13 1.09
N TYR A 227 -21.15 11.73 1.85
CA TYR A 227 -20.76 13.13 1.69
C TYR A 227 -19.71 13.35 0.59
N LEU A 228 -19.21 12.28 -0.03
CA LEU A 228 -18.13 12.28 -1.02
C LEU A 228 -18.62 11.71 -2.37
N ARG A 229 -19.90 11.94 -2.70
CA ARG A 229 -20.55 11.39 -3.92
C ARG A 229 -19.94 11.89 -5.22
N GLU A 230 -19.23 13.02 -5.18
CA GLU A 230 -18.49 13.56 -6.31
C GLU A 230 -17.13 12.89 -6.52
N GLN A 231 -16.64 12.13 -5.53
CA GLN A 231 -15.41 11.36 -5.63
C GLN A 231 -15.69 10.02 -6.29
N ASN A 232 -14.81 9.62 -7.21
CA ASN A 232 -14.92 8.36 -7.93
C ASN A 232 -14.10 7.26 -7.27
N TYR A 233 -12.97 7.63 -6.65
CA TYR A 233 -12.05 6.71 -6.00
C TYR A 233 -11.73 7.23 -4.61
N ILE A 234 -12.01 6.42 -3.59
CA ILE A 234 -11.76 6.76 -2.19
C ILE A 234 -10.97 5.62 -1.56
N HIS A 235 -9.85 5.94 -0.91
CA HIS A 235 -9.07 4.98 -0.17
C HIS A 235 -8.25 5.67 0.94
N PRO A 236 -8.14 5.07 2.14
CA PRO A 236 -8.87 3.89 2.58
C PRO A 236 -10.24 4.26 3.18
N VAL A 237 -11.26 3.46 2.91
CA VAL A 237 -12.58 3.52 3.56
C VAL A 237 -12.63 2.44 4.63
N LEU A 238 -12.96 2.80 5.88
CA LEU A 238 -12.85 1.90 7.02
C LEU A 238 -14.09 1.98 7.93
N ASP A 239 -14.46 0.86 8.56
CA ASP A 239 -15.40 0.87 9.68
C ASP A 239 -14.83 1.62 10.90
N SER A 240 -15.65 1.86 11.92
CA SER A 240 -15.25 2.65 13.09
C SER A 240 -14.01 2.10 13.80
N LYS A 241 -13.88 0.77 13.94
CA LYS A 241 -12.78 0.15 14.70
C LYS A 241 -11.46 0.25 13.93
N ARG A 242 -11.49 -0.03 12.62
CA ARG A 242 -10.33 0.11 11.72
C ARG A 242 -9.94 1.56 11.54
N PHE A 243 -10.91 2.46 11.39
CA PHE A 243 -10.71 3.90 11.30
C PHE A 243 -9.93 4.41 12.52
N LEU A 244 -10.39 4.11 13.74
CA LEU A 244 -9.72 4.53 14.98
C LEU A 244 -8.31 3.95 15.10
N THR A 245 -8.14 2.68 14.75
CA THR A 245 -6.83 2.01 14.77
C THR A 245 -5.86 2.71 13.81
N SER A 246 -6.31 3.04 12.60
CA SER A 246 -5.54 3.78 11.60
C SER A 246 -5.22 5.20 12.07
N THR A 247 -6.20 5.95 12.59
CA THR A 247 -5.98 7.28 13.16
C THR A 247 -4.93 7.27 14.27
N ILE A 248 -4.98 6.29 15.18
CA ILE A 248 -3.99 6.16 16.26
C ILE A 248 -2.60 5.82 15.71
N HIS A 249 -2.53 4.95 14.71
CA HIS A 249 -1.28 4.55 14.08
C HIS A 249 -0.55 5.74 13.45
N TYR A 250 -1.28 6.57 12.69
CA TYR A 250 -0.71 7.68 11.93
C TYR A 250 -0.60 9.01 12.69
N GLU A 251 -1.20 9.17 13.87
CA GLU A 251 -1.10 10.42 14.67
C GLU A 251 0.36 10.79 14.99
N GLY A 252 1.25 9.80 15.17
CA GLY A 252 2.67 9.99 15.49
C GLY A 252 2.97 10.56 16.89
N ARG A 253 1.97 11.18 17.53
CA ARG A 253 2.00 11.80 18.88
C ARG A 253 0.76 11.39 19.70
N PRO A 254 0.63 10.11 20.08
CA PRO A 254 -0.54 9.61 20.80
C PRO A 254 -0.76 10.32 22.15
N GLU A 255 0.26 10.98 22.71
CA GLU A 255 0.12 11.81 23.91
C GLU A 255 -0.86 13.00 23.74
N ARG A 256 -1.16 13.41 22.50
CA ARG A 256 -2.17 14.45 22.21
C ARG A 256 -3.57 14.04 22.64
N PHE A 257 -3.83 12.76 22.86
CA PHE A 257 -5.08 12.30 23.46
C PHE A 257 -5.37 12.99 24.81
N PHE A 258 -4.35 13.38 25.59
CA PHE A 258 -4.57 14.08 26.86
C PHE A 258 -4.83 15.58 26.70
N ASN A 259 -4.70 16.14 25.50
CA ASN A 259 -5.08 17.52 25.21
C ASN A 259 -6.53 17.57 24.69
N PRO A 260 -7.50 18.07 25.50
CA PRO A 260 -8.92 18.09 25.14
C PRO A 260 -9.23 18.95 23.90
N PHE A 261 -8.33 19.87 23.53
CA PHE A 261 -8.51 20.73 22.36
C PHE A 261 -8.02 20.11 21.07
N SER A 262 -7.23 19.03 21.12
CA SER A 262 -6.69 18.40 19.92
C SER A 262 -7.79 17.71 19.10
N THR A 263 -7.68 17.79 17.77
CA THR A 263 -8.58 17.06 16.87
C THR A 263 -8.53 15.56 17.15
N PHE A 264 -7.33 15.01 17.44
CA PHE A 264 -7.15 13.61 17.81
C PHE A 264 -7.98 13.21 19.05
N HIS A 265 -7.90 13.99 20.14
CA HIS A 265 -8.73 13.74 21.33
C HIS A 265 -10.22 13.78 20.98
N LYS A 266 -10.64 14.83 20.26
CA LYS A 266 -12.04 15.01 19.85
C LYS A 266 -12.50 13.81 19.04
N THR A 267 -11.80 13.44 17.98
CA THR A 267 -12.12 12.30 17.10
C THR A 267 -12.31 11.01 17.91
N LEU A 268 -11.36 10.63 18.75
CA LEU A 268 -11.45 9.39 19.53
C LEU A 268 -12.64 9.40 20.51
N ARG A 269 -12.91 10.53 21.17
CA ARG A 269 -13.97 10.66 22.18
C ARG A 269 -15.40 10.58 21.63
N HIS A 270 -15.60 10.63 20.31
CA HIS A 270 -16.90 10.35 19.70
C HIS A 270 -17.28 8.87 19.77
N TYR A 271 -16.34 7.98 20.11
CA TYR A 271 -16.54 6.54 20.13
C TYR A 271 -16.43 5.96 21.55
N PRO A 272 -17.01 4.78 21.80
CA PRO A 272 -16.81 4.06 23.05
C PRO A 272 -15.32 3.82 23.32
N PHE A 273 -14.86 4.07 24.54
CA PHE A 273 -13.45 3.90 24.92
C PHE A 273 -12.91 2.47 24.65
N SER A 274 -13.78 1.45 24.78
CA SER A 274 -13.47 0.06 24.48
C SER A 274 -13.01 -0.18 23.04
N PHE A 275 -13.38 0.68 22.09
CA PHE A 275 -13.00 0.51 20.68
C PHE A 275 -11.54 0.86 20.42
N TYR A 276 -10.95 1.73 21.25
CA TYR A 276 -9.63 2.29 20.98
C TYR A 276 -8.65 2.28 22.16
N VAL A 277 -9.05 1.78 23.34
CA VAL A 277 -8.19 1.69 24.52
C VAL A 277 -6.89 0.92 24.28
N ASP A 278 -6.99 -0.26 23.67
CA ASP A 278 -5.83 -1.11 23.39
C ASP A 278 -4.87 -0.53 22.35
N PRO A 279 -5.32 -0.09 21.15
CA PRO A 279 -4.42 0.55 20.20
C PRO A 279 -3.81 1.84 20.77
N LEU A 280 -4.58 2.64 21.52
CA LEU A 280 -4.06 3.86 22.15
C LEU A 280 -2.99 3.54 23.20
N ARG A 281 -3.22 2.56 24.09
CA ARG A 281 -2.24 2.11 25.08
C ARG A 281 -0.96 1.62 24.40
N LYS A 282 -1.08 0.81 23.35
CA LYS A 282 0.08 0.31 22.57
C LYS A 282 0.86 1.45 21.91
N ALA A 283 0.17 2.45 21.36
CA ALA A 283 0.79 3.62 20.76
C ALA A 283 1.53 4.47 21.81
N LEU A 284 0.92 4.72 22.97
CA LEU A 284 1.52 5.44 24.08
C LEU A 284 2.79 4.74 24.62
N LEU A 285 2.72 3.42 24.82
CA LEU A 285 3.89 2.63 25.25
C LEU A 285 5.02 2.67 24.22
N THR A 286 4.70 2.44 22.94
CA THR A 286 5.67 2.54 21.84
C THR A 286 6.34 3.92 21.81
N ARG A 287 5.55 4.98 21.98
CA ARG A 287 6.05 6.36 22.03
C ARG A 287 6.98 6.59 23.22
N PHE A 288 6.61 6.10 24.40
CA PHE A 288 7.42 6.17 25.61
C PHE A 288 8.78 5.50 25.41
N TYR A 289 8.81 4.25 24.93
CA TYR A 289 10.05 3.53 24.65
C TYR A 289 10.92 4.24 23.60
N ARG A 290 10.31 4.80 22.55
CA ARG A 290 11.04 5.58 21.53
C ARG A 290 11.72 6.81 22.13
N ILE A 291 11.03 7.55 23.00
CA ILE A 291 11.58 8.72 23.69
C ILE A 291 12.70 8.30 24.64
N ALA A 292 12.48 7.28 25.48
CA ALA A 292 13.47 6.78 26.42
C ALA A 292 14.76 6.31 25.71
N ASN A 293 14.62 5.58 24.60
CA ASN A 293 15.76 5.12 23.79
C ASN A 293 16.50 6.29 23.12
N SER A 294 15.78 7.31 22.65
CA SER A 294 16.39 8.53 22.09
C SER A 294 17.21 9.28 23.15
N ILE A 295 16.67 9.44 24.36
CA ILE A 295 17.37 10.05 25.49
C ILE A 295 18.61 9.24 25.86
N LYS A 296 18.49 7.90 25.96
CA LYS A 296 19.61 7.00 26.23
C LYS A 296 20.71 7.15 25.18
N LYS A 297 20.36 7.15 23.88
CA LYS A 297 21.32 7.32 22.77
C LYS A 297 22.01 8.70 22.82
N SER A 298 21.26 9.75 23.15
CA SER A 298 21.81 11.11 23.33
C SER A 298 22.79 11.18 24.51
N LEU A 299 22.45 10.58 25.65
CA LEU A 299 23.33 10.49 26.82
C LEU A 299 24.61 9.70 26.54
N LEU A 300 24.50 8.52 25.90
CA LEU A 300 25.65 7.72 25.47
C LEU A 300 26.54 8.49 24.48
N LYS A 301 25.97 9.20 23.50
CA LYS A 301 26.72 10.04 22.56
C LYS A 301 27.46 11.17 23.27
N LYS A 302 26.88 11.77 24.31
CA LYS A 302 27.53 12.79 25.14
C LYS A 302 28.66 12.23 26.02
N LEU A 303 28.49 11.02 26.56
CA LEU A 303 29.51 10.35 27.38
C LEU A 303 30.70 9.83 26.56
N LEU A 304 30.46 9.40 25.32
CA LEU A 304 31.46 8.88 24.39
C LEU A 304 32.06 9.97 23.47
N ALA A 305 31.61 11.23 23.57
CA ALA A 305 32.20 12.32 22.83
C ALA A 305 33.63 12.57 23.34
N PRO A 306 34.67 12.52 22.49
CA PRO A 306 36.03 12.79 22.93
C PRO A 306 36.08 14.20 23.52
N LYS A 307 36.59 14.32 24.76
CA LYS A 307 36.90 15.62 25.36
C LYS A 307 37.93 16.30 24.46
N MET A 308 37.51 17.23 23.62
CA MET A 308 38.42 18.16 22.96
C MET A 308 39.15 18.93 24.04
N ILE A 309 40.38 18.51 24.34
CA ILE A 309 41.32 19.29 25.14
C ILE A 309 41.60 20.55 24.31
N LYS A 310 41.01 21.67 24.72
CA LYS A 310 41.36 22.97 24.14
C LYS A 310 42.84 23.23 24.42
N PRO A 311 43.67 23.54 23.41
CA PRO A 311 45.07 23.87 23.65
C PRO A 311 45.11 25.14 24.52
N LYS A 312 45.87 25.06 25.63
CA LYS A 312 46.16 26.22 26.48
C LYS A 312 46.88 27.26 25.62
N LYS A 313 46.26 28.42 25.41
CA LYS A 313 46.97 29.61 24.95
C LYS A 313 47.77 30.19 26.11
N GLY A 314 49.07 30.31 25.90
CA GLY A 314 50.06 30.96 26.76
C GLY A 314 51.42 30.41 26.32
N SER A 315 52.38 31.20 25.84
CA SER A 315 52.71 32.58 26.17
C SER A 315 53.71 33.08 25.13
N GLN A 316 53.52 34.28 24.60
CA GLN A 316 54.62 35.09 24.05
C GLN A 316 54.65 36.39 24.84
N HIS A 317 55.77 36.58 25.54
CA HIS A 317 56.16 37.81 26.20
C HIS A 317 56.69 38.82 25.18
N VAL A 318 56.61 40.08 25.61
CA VAL A 318 57.16 41.34 25.08
C VAL A 318 58.51 41.18 24.37
#